data_AF-A0A8H4APJ6-F1
#
_entry.id   AF-A0A8H4APJ6-F1
#
_cell.length_a   1.000
_cell.length_b   1.000
_cell.length_c   1.000
_cell.angle_alpha   90.00
_cell.angle_beta   90.00
_cell.angle_gamma   90.00
#
_symmetry.space_group_name_H-M   'P 1'
#
loop_
_entity.id
_entity.type
_entity.pdbx_description
1 polymer ?
#
loop_
_entity_poly.entity_id
_entity_poly.type
_entity_poly.pdbx_seq_one_letter_code
_entity_poly.pdbx_strand_id
1 'polypeptide(L)'
;MSSLKEKIPEVSNHATKISKTTQSRKSDISSLHGTSMIEISQHLAQLCDKALIAEECTLEANQEEIFCWYHYGRNFVLQEKALCYKNKIGEKKAKGLIYDEVVKQLNILRKKKSQDIGLPLPDVLRDSLRKKTQRALKIYKLFEKVGMDKIKYIRTYSANEISKLTNEEILAITDHFLNKPNTDFTDNL
;
A
#
# COMPACT_ATOMS: atom_id res chain seq x y z
N MET A 1 -65.01 10.21 -17.98
CA MET A 1 -64.25 9.96 -19.23
C MET A 1 -63.27 11.09 -19.45
N SER A 2 -61.99 10.88 -19.15
CA SER A 2 -60.81 11.49 -19.82
C SER A 2 -59.57 10.93 -19.12
N SER A 3 -59.05 9.82 -19.62
CA SER A 3 -57.98 9.72 -20.63
C SER A 3 -56.60 10.06 -20.05
N LEU A 4 -55.89 8.97 -19.71
CA LEU A 4 -54.44 8.90 -19.58
C LEU A 4 -53.79 9.54 -20.80
N LYS A 5 -53.01 10.61 -20.60
CA LYS A 5 -52.02 11.04 -21.61
C LYS A 5 -50.65 10.51 -21.20
N GLU A 6 -50.32 9.39 -21.81
CA GLU A 6 -48.98 8.82 -21.86
C GLU A 6 -48.05 9.81 -22.58
N LYS A 7 -47.01 10.27 -21.89
CA LYS A 7 -46.05 11.25 -22.39
C LYS A 7 -44.82 10.49 -22.89
N ILE A 8 -44.70 10.34 -24.20
CA ILE A 8 -43.53 9.79 -24.88
C ILE A 8 -42.31 10.68 -24.59
N PRO A 9 -41.15 10.16 -24.18
CA PRO A 9 -39.94 10.97 -24.09
C PRO A 9 -39.29 11.12 -25.47
N GLU A 10 -39.02 12.37 -25.84
CA GLU A 10 -38.25 12.77 -27.00
C GLU A 10 -36.81 12.21 -26.92
N VAL A 11 -36.40 11.51 -27.97
CA VAL A 11 -35.01 11.08 -28.17
C VAL A 11 -34.19 12.29 -28.59
N SER A 12 -33.49 12.90 -27.63
CA SER A 12 -32.54 13.98 -27.88
C SER A 12 -31.19 13.41 -28.33
N ASN A 13 -30.92 13.55 -29.63
CA ASN A 13 -29.63 13.28 -30.25
C ASN A 13 -28.62 14.34 -29.81
N HIS A 14 -27.79 14.02 -28.81
CA HIS A 14 -26.61 14.83 -28.49
C HIS A 14 -25.38 14.21 -29.15
N ALA A 15 -24.88 14.93 -30.15
CA ALA A 15 -23.65 14.62 -30.87
C ALA A 15 -22.47 14.53 -29.90
N THR A 16 -21.83 13.36 -29.89
CA THR A 16 -20.60 13.11 -29.12
C THR A 16 -19.43 13.81 -29.81
N LYS A 17 -18.95 14.93 -29.23
CA LYS A 17 -17.69 15.57 -29.64
C LYS A 17 -16.55 15.04 -28.77
N ILE A 18 -16.04 13.88 -29.15
CA ILE A 18 -14.78 13.32 -28.65
C ILE A 18 -13.61 14.21 -29.11
N SER A 19 -13.13 15.08 -28.22
CA SER A 19 -11.82 15.71 -28.42
C SER A 19 -10.75 14.74 -27.98
N LYS A 20 -10.06 14.17 -28.97
CA LYS A 20 -8.82 13.42 -28.81
C LYS A 20 -7.74 14.37 -28.32
N THR A 21 -7.19 14.10 -27.14
CA THR A 21 -5.80 14.46 -26.86
C THR A 21 -5.17 13.33 -26.08
N THR A 22 -5.03 12.19 -26.77
CA THR A 22 -3.99 11.22 -26.45
C THR A 22 -2.67 11.93 -26.73
N GLN A 23 -2.07 12.57 -25.71
CA GLN A 23 -0.66 12.90 -25.77
C GLN A 23 0.08 11.56 -25.69
N SER A 24 0.23 10.96 -26.87
CA SER A 24 1.18 9.88 -27.12
C SER A 24 2.51 10.34 -26.53
N ARG A 25 2.98 9.65 -25.49
CA ARG A 25 4.41 9.60 -25.20
C ARG A 25 5.01 8.89 -26.40
N LYS A 26 5.35 9.68 -27.43
CA LYS A 26 6.25 9.26 -28.48
C LYS A 26 7.52 8.83 -27.76
N SER A 27 7.72 7.52 -27.68
CA SER A 27 9.06 6.97 -27.57
C SER A 27 9.77 7.41 -28.84
N ASP A 28 10.58 8.46 -28.74
CA ASP A 28 11.46 8.92 -29.80
C ASP A 28 12.58 7.87 -29.98
N ILE A 29 12.23 6.71 -30.54
CA ILE A 29 13.16 5.68 -31.02
C ILE A 29 13.37 5.92 -32.53
N SER A 30 13.56 7.18 -32.92
CA SER A 30 13.77 7.53 -34.33
C SER A 30 14.74 8.70 -34.47
N SER A 31 15.94 8.58 -33.89
CA SER A 31 17.08 9.47 -34.21
C SER A 31 18.39 8.99 -33.56
N LEU A 32 18.78 7.72 -33.75
CA LEU A 32 20.15 7.28 -33.41
C LEU A 32 21.04 7.28 -34.67
N HIS A 33 20.83 8.26 -35.56
CA HIS A 33 21.68 8.44 -36.73
C HIS A 33 22.26 9.85 -36.66
N GLY A 34 23.35 10.01 -35.90
CA GLY A 34 24.06 11.28 -35.72
C GLY A 34 24.42 11.63 -34.27
N THR A 35 23.94 10.85 -33.30
CA THR A 35 24.21 11.06 -31.86
C THR A 35 25.64 10.64 -31.52
N SER A 36 26.41 11.54 -30.92
CA SER A 36 27.78 11.24 -30.47
C SER A 36 27.77 10.19 -29.35
N MET A 37 28.82 9.36 -29.27
CA MET A 37 29.02 8.42 -28.15
C MET A 37 28.89 9.11 -26.78
N ILE A 38 29.28 10.38 -26.70
CA ILE A 38 29.17 11.20 -25.49
C ILE A 38 27.70 11.44 -25.13
N GLU A 39 26.86 11.80 -26.09
CA GLU A 39 25.43 12.07 -25.88
C GLU A 39 24.68 10.78 -25.50
N ILE A 40 25.02 9.65 -26.14
CA ILE A 40 24.47 8.33 -25.78
C ILE A 40 24.84 7.99 -24.33
N SER A 41 26.11 8.17 -23.96
CA SER A 41 26.60 7.88 -22.61
C SER A 41 25.95 8.77 -21.55
N GLN A 42 25.77 10.07 -21.85
CA GLN A 42 25.06 10.99 -20.97
C GLN A 42 23.60 10.59 -20.75
N HIS A 43 22.90 10.22 -21.82
CA HIS A 43 21.52 9.77 -21.72
C HIS A 43 21.39 8.47 -20.91
N LEU A 44 22.29 7.49 -21.14
CA LEU A 44 22.32 6.25 -20.35
C LEU A 44 22.62 6.52 -18.87
N ALA A 45 23.57 7.40 -18.55
CA ALA A 45 23.89 7.77 -17.18
C ALA A 45 22.67 8.39 -16.47
N GLN A 46 21.94 9.28 -17.14
CA GLN A 46 20.72 9.88 -16.59
C GLN A 46 19.61 8.85 -16.33
N LEU A 47 19.46 7.85 -17.20
CA LEU A 47 18.50 6.78 -16.99
C LEU A 47 18.91 5.86 -15.83
N CYS A 48 20.20 5.53 -15.73
CA CYS A 48 20.74 4.72 -14.65
C CYS A 48 20.57 5.41 -13.29
N ASP A 49 20.91 6.69 -13.18
CA ASP A 49 20.73 7.50 -11.97
C ASP A 49 19.26 7.53 -11.51
N LYS A 50 18.33 7.78 -12.44
CA LYS A 50 16.89 7.73 -12.15
C LYS A 50 16.42 6.36 -11.65
N ALA A 51 16.98 5.27 -12.18
CA ALA A 51 16.64 3.91 -11.76
C ALA A 51 17.16 3.63 -10.34
N LEU A 52 18.40 4.03 -10.04
CA LEU A 52 19.00 3.89 -8.71
C LEU A 52 18.23 4.67 -7.64
N ILE A 53 17.86 5.92 -7.93
CA ILE A 53 17.03 6.73 -7.03
C ILE A 53 15.66 6.07 -6.80
N ALA A 54 15.02 5.55 -7.87
CA ALA A 54 13.73 4.89 -7.74
C ALA A 54 13.82 3.57 -6.94
N GLU A 55 14.92 2.83 -7.06
CA GLU A 55 15.20 1.64 -6.26
C GLU A 55 15.33 1.99 -4.77
N GLU A 56 16.10 3.03 -4.43
CA GLU A 56 16.24 3.52 -3.05
C GLU A 56 14.90 4.01 -2.47
N CYS A 57 14.14 4.81 -3.23
CA CYS A 57 12.80 5.23 -2.81
C CYS A 57 11.85 4.03 -2.61
N THR A 58 11.99 2.97 -3.43
CA THR A 58 11.18 1.75 -3.29
C THR A 58 11.55 0.98 -2.03
N LEU A 59 12.85 0.90 -1.71
CA LEU A 59 13.37 0.33 -0.47
C LEU A 59 12.78 1.04 0.75
N GLU A 60 12.93 2.37 0.81
CA GLU A 60 12.40 3.18 1.92
C GLU A 60 10.88 3.06 2.04
N ALA A 61 10.16 3.10 0.91
CA ALA A 61 8.71 2.95 0.90
C ALA A 61 8.26 1.57 1.40
N ASN A 62 8.98 0.50 1.06
CA ASN A 62 8.68 -0.84 1.55
C ASN A 62 8.89 -0.93 3.07
N GLN A 63 10.01 -0.40 3.57
CA GLN A 63 10.31 -0.38 5.00
C GLN A 63 9.26 0.41 5.78
N GLU A 64 8.88 1.59 5.30
CA GLU A 64 7.83 2.41 5.89
C GLU A 64 6.46 1.70 5.84
N GLU A 65 6.11 1.04 4.72
CA GLU A 65 4.87 0.26 4.62
C GLU A 65 4.82 -0.83 5.70
N ILE A 66 5.91 -1.59 5.85
CA ILE A 66 6.03 -2.68 6.83
C ILE A 66 5.95 -2.14 8.25
N PHE A 67 6.66 -1.05 8.54
CA PHE A 67 6.67 -0.40 9.85
C PHE A 67 5.27 0.10 10.24
N CYS A 68 4.58 0.79 9.34
CA CYS A 68 3.19 1.23 9.53
C CYS A 68 2.25 0.04 9.81
N TRP A 69 2.36 -1.07 9.06
CA TRP A 69 1.52 -2.24 9.28
C TRP A 69 1.84 -2.97 10.58
N TYR A 70 3.11 -3.05 10.99
CA TYR A 70 3.50 -3.57 12.29
C TYR A 70 2.81 -2.81 13.42
N HIS A 71 2.92 -1.47 13.42
CA HIS A 71 2.31 -0.63 14.44
C HIS A 71 0.78 -0.68 14.42
N TYR A 72 0.17 -0.72 13.23
CA TYR A 72 -1.27 -0.91 13.09
C TYR A 72 -1.72 -2.23 13.72
N GLY A 73 -1.05 -3.34 13.38
CA GLY A 73 -1.36 -4.67 13.92
C GLY A 73 -1.23 -4.73 15.44
N ARG A 74 -0.13 -4.18 15.99
CA ARG A 74 0.11 -4.10 17.44
C ARG A 74 -1.02 -3.35 18.16
N ASN A 75 -1.36 -2.16 17.68
CA ASN A 75 -2.39 -1.33 18.30
C ASN A 75 -3.79 -1.94 18.16
N PHE A 76 -4.08 -2.61 17.05
CA PHE A 76 -5.34 -3.32 16.87
C PHE A 76 -5.53 -4.39 17.96
N VAL A 77 -4.53 -5.23 18.19
CA VAL A 77 -4.57 -6.28 19.23
C VAL A 77 -4.70 -5.67 20.64
N LEU A 78 -3.97 -4.60 20.92
CA LEU A 78 -4.05 -3.92 22.22
C LEU A 78 -5.44 -3.32 22.48
N GLN A 79 -6.02 -2.65 21.49
CA GLN A 79 -7.37 -2.08 21.61
C GLN A 79 -8.44 -3.16 21.73
N GLU A 80 -8.32 -4.23 20.94
CA GLU A 80 -9.24 -5.37 21.00
C GLU A 80 -9.25 -5.97 22.41
N LYS A 81 -8.07 -6.28 22.97
CA LYS A 81 -7.94 -6.77 24.34
C LYS A 81 -8.51 -5.78 25.34
N ALA A 82 -8.20 -4.49 25.22
CA ALA A 82 -8.69 -3.46 26.13
C ALA A 82 -10.23 -3.40 26.16
N LEU A 83 -10.88 -3.48 24.99
CA LEU A 83 -12.33 -3.53 24.88
C LEU A 83 -12.92 -4.81 25.50
N CYS A 84 -12.31 -5.96 25.22
CA CYS A 84 -12.74 -7.23 25.80
C CYS A 84 -12.70 -7.20 27.34
N TYR A 85 -11.60 -6.71 27.92
CA TYR A 85 -11.44 -6.64 29.38
C TYR A 85 -12.32 -5.57 30.04
N LYS A 86 -12.30 -4.32 29.54
CA LYS A 86 -12.98 -3.19 30.18
C LYS A 86 -14.50 -3.24 30.00
N ASN A 87 -14.96 -3.61 28.81
CA ASN A 87 -16.38 -3.54 28.47
C ASN A 87 -17.06 -4.92 28.56
N LYS A 88 -16.33 -5.98 28.90
CA LYS A 88 -16.81 -7.38 28.94
C LYS A 88 -17.54 -7.79 27.66
N ILE A 89 -17.09 -7.27 26.51
CA ILE A 89 -17.66 -7.61 25.21
C ILE A 89 -16.84 -8.71 24.54
N GLY A 90 -17.51 -9.59 23.80
CA GLY A 90 -16.84 -10.66 23.07
C GLY A 90 -15.96 -10.13 21.92
N GLU A 91 -14.93 -10.91 21.58
CA GLU A 91 -13.92 -10.60 20.56
C GLU A 91 -14.50 -10.07 19.24
N LYS A 92 -15.52 -10.77 18.71
CA LYS A 92 -16.21 -10.39 17.48
C LYS A 92 -16.80 -8.98 17.55
N LYS A 93 -17.36 -8.60 18.71
CA LYS A 93 -17.95 -7.28 18.94
C LYS A 93 -16.86 -6.23 19.12
N ALA A 94 -15.80 -6.54 19.86
CA ALA A 94 -14.65 -5.64 20.03
C ALA A 94 -14.00 -5.27 18.69
N LYS A 95 -13.64 -6.29 17.88
CA LYS A 95 -13.15 -6.09 16.50
C LYS A 95 -14.14 -5.28 15.67
N GLY A 96 -15.43 -5.56 15.85
CA GLY A 96 -16.50 -4.87 15.16
C GLY A 96 -16.45 -3.35 15.34
N LEU A 97 -16.38 -2.91 16.59
CA LEU A 97 -16.30 -1.49 16.97
C LEU A 97 -15.01 -0.84 16.46
N ILE A 98 -13.87 -1.53 16.57
CA ILE A 98 -12.60 -1.02 16.06
C ILE A 98 -12.67 -0.79 14.55
N TYR A 99 -13.22 -1.75 13.79
CA TYR A 99 -13.36 -1.60 12.35
C TYR A 99 -14.23 -0.41 11.96
N ASP A 100 -15.36 -0.22 12.65
CA ASP A 100 -16.30 0.85 12.32
C ASP A 100 -15.66 2.23 12.55
N GLU A 101 -14.94 2.39 13.67
CA GLU A 101 -14.24 3.64 13.97
C GLU A 101 -13.04 3.86 13.04
N VAL A 102 -12.23 2.83 12.75
CA VAL A 102 -11.09 2.96 11.84
C VAL A 102 -11.54 3.32 10.42
N VAL A 103 -12.61 2.69 9.89
CA VAL A 103 -13.16 3.05 8.56
C VAL A 103 -13.59 4.52 8.53
N LYS A 104 -14.31 4.96 9.57
CA LYS A 104 -14.76 6.35 9.69
C LYS A 104 -13.58 7.33 9.66
N GLN A 105 -12.58 7.13 10.52
CA GLN A 105 -11.41 8.00 10.62
C GLN A 105 -10.56 7.95 9.34
N LEU A 106 -10.38 6.77 8.76
CA LEU A 106 -9.61 6.60 7.53
C LEU A 106 -10.23 7.34 6.34
N ASN A 107 -11.56 7.31 6.20
CA ASN A 107 -12.24 8.02 5.13
C ASN A 107 -12.20 9.53 5.31
N ILE A 108 -12.20 10.04 6.55
CA ILE A 108 -11.95 11.46 6.83
C ILE A 108 -10.55 11.87 6.35
N LEU A 109 -9.52 11.09 6.71
CA LEU A 109 -8.14 11.35 6.29
C LEU A 109 -7.97 11.29 4.77
N ARG A 110 -8.62 10.33 4.10
CA ARG A 110 -8.58 10.19 2.64
C ARG A 110 -9.29 11.32 1.92
N LYS A 111 -10.41 11.82 2.44
CA LYS A 111 -11.10 12.99 1.90
C LYS A 111 -10.24 14.24 2.00
N LYS A 112 -9.59 14.47 3.15
CA LYS A 112 -8.64 15.57 3.32
C LYS A 112 -7.49 15.48 2.31
N LYS A 113 -6.85 14.30 2.21
CA LYS A 113 -5.76 14.07 1.25
C LYS A 113 -6.20 14.24 -0.22
N SER A 114 -7.43 13.86 -0.54
CA SER A 114 -8.02 14.04 -1.87
C SER A 114 -8.17 15.51 -2.24
N GLN A 115 -8.54 16.36 -1.27
CA GLN A 115 -8.60 17.81 -1.45
C GLN A 115 -7.20 18.42 -1.63
N ASP A 116 -6.23 18.00 -0.81
CA ASP A 116 -4.87 18.54 -0.85
C ASP A 116 -4.15 18.25 -2.18
N ILE A 117 -4.39 17.06 -2.77
CA ILE A 117 -3.72 16.62 -4.01
C ILE A 117 -4.56 16.91 -5.27
N GLY A 118 -5.82 17.32 -5.10
CA GLY A 118 -6.75 17.56 -6.22
C GLY A 118 -7.14 16.27 -6.98
N LEU A 119 -6.96 15.10 -6.37
CA LEU A 119 -7.26 13.80 -6.98
C LEU A 119 -8.29 13.02 -6.14
N PRO A 120 -9.40 12.54 -6.72
CA PRO A 120 -10.38 11.72 -6.00
C PRO A 120 -9.76 10.45 -5.42
N LEU A 121 -9.88 10.26 -4.10
CA LEU A 121 -9.50 9.01 -3.43
C LEU A 121 -10.76 8.24 -3.03
N PRO A 122 -10.90 6.96 -3.42
CA PRO A 122 -12.07 6.17 -3.05
C PRO A 122 -12.13 5.94 -1.54
N ASP A 123 -13.34 5.90 -1.00
CA ASP A 123 -13.58 5.50 0.39
C ASP A 123 -13.16 4.03 0.59
N VAL A 124 -12.58 3.76 1.76
CA VAL A 124 -12.18 2.43 2.18
C VAL A 124 -13.40 1.75 2.80
N LEU A 125 -13.71 0.56 2.29
CA LEU A 125 -14.76 -0.30 2.81
C LEU A 125 -14.25 -1.18 3.94
N ARG A 126 -15.17 -1.60 4.80
CA ARG A 126 -14.85 -2.44 5.95
C ARG A 126 -14.23 -3.78 5.58
N ASP A 127 -14.70 -4.42 4.50
CA ASP A 127 -14.18 -5.72 4.07
C ASP A 127 -12.77 -5.63 3.50
N SER A 128 -12.42 -4.53 2.83
CA SER A 128 -11.04 -4.31 2.40
C SER A 128 -10.13 -4.00 3.59
N LEU A 129 -10.62 -3.27 4.60
CA LEU A 129 -9.88 -3.02 5.84
C LEU A 129 -9.61 -4.32 6.62
N ARG A 130 -10.58 -5.24 6.70
CA ARG A 130 -10.40 -6.56 7.35
C ARG A 130 -9.24 -7.35 6.74
N LYS A 131 -9.16 -7.42 5.40
CA LYS A 131 -8.05 -8.08 4.70
C LYS A 131 -6.71 -7.43 5.03
N LYS A 132 -6.65 -6.08 5.04
CA LYS A 132 -5.44 -5.34 5.44
C LYS A 132 -5.05 -5.59 6.89
N THR A 133 -6.04 -5.71 7.77
CA THR A 133 -5.83 -6.02 9.18
C THR A 133 -5.26 -7.42 9.37
N GLN A 134 -5.77 -8.42 8.66
CA GLN A 134 -5.20 -9.78 8.69
C GLN A 134 -3.74 -9.78 8.24
N ARG A 135 -3.41 -9.04 7.18
CA ARG A 135 -2.02 -8.83 6.72
C ARG A 135 -1.16 -8.20 7.83
N ALA A 136 -1.64 -7.11 8.43
CA ALA A 136 -0.94 -6.40 9.49
C ALA A 136 -0.70 -7.27 10.73
N LEU A 137 -1.66 -8.12 11.11
CA LEU A 137 -1.51 -9.04 12.25
C LEU A 137 -0.40 -10.07 12.01
N LYS A 138 -0.22 -10.56 10.78
CA LYS A 138 0.89 -11.45 10.44
C LYS A 138 2.25 -10.76 10.54
N ILE A 139 2.35 -9.53 10.00
CA ILE A 139 3.56 -8.71 10.09
C ILE A 139 3.90 -8.43 11.56
N TYR A 140 2.91 -8.01 12.36
CA TYR A 140 3.07 -7.80 13.79
C TYR A 140 3.61 -9.05 14.50
N LYS A 141 3.00 -10.22 14.26
CA LYS A 141 3.41 -11.50 14.89
C LYS A 141 4.86 -11.88 14.56
N LEU A 142 5.33 -11.61 13.33
CA LEU A 142 6.71 -11.88 12.94
C LEU A 142 7.69 -10.96 13.67
N PHE A 143 7.50 -9.63 13.56
CA PHE A 143 8.44 -8.66 14.11
C PHE A 143 8.31 -8.45 15.62
N GLU A 144 7.22 -8.91 16.26
CA GLU A 144 7.15 -9.07 17.71
C GLU A 144 8.16 -10.09 18.22
N LYS A 145 8.42 -11.16 17.45
CA LYS A 145 9.38 -12.21 17.81
C LYS A 145 10.81 -11.89 17.38
N VAL A 146 10.97 -11.40 16.15
CA VAL A 146 12.28 -11.15 15.53
C VAL A 146 12.91 -9.84 16.02
N GLY A 147 12.08 -8.87 16.42
CA GLY A 147 12.50 -7.51 16.75
C GLY A 147 12.10 -6.52 15.67
N MET A 148 11.45 -5.43 16.10
CA MET A 148 11.00 -4.36 15.21
C MET A 148 12.18 -3.62 14.55
N ASP A 149 13.32 -3.54 15.24
CA ASP A 149 14.57 -2.96 14.71
C ASP A 149 15.05 -3.68 13.45
N LYS A 150 14.59 -4.90 13.19
CA LYS A 150 14.97 -5.66 11.99
C LYS A 150 14.27 -5.19 10.72
N ILE A 151 13.18 -4.42 10.81
CA ILE A 151 12.45 -3.91 9.64
C ILE A 151 13.36 -3.07 8.73
N LYS A 152 14.29 -2.30 9.30
CA LYS A 152 15.22 -1.44 8.54
C LYS A 152 16.23 -2.20 7.67
N TYR A 153 16.37 -3.52 7.86
CA TYR A 153 17.28 -4.36 7.07
C TYR A 153 16.56 -5.09 5.92
N ILE A 154 15.25 -4.87 5.74
CA ILE A 154 14.50 -5.48 4.65
C ILE A 154 14.84 -4.74 3.36
N ARG A 155 15.49 -5.44 2.42
CA ARG A 155 15.90 -4.85 1.13
C ARG A 155 14.87 -5.05 0.01
N THR A 156 14.34 -6.26 -0.12
CA THR A 156 13.60 -6.66 -1.33
C THR A 156 12.16 -7.09 -1.09
N TYR A 157 11.76 -7.33 0.15
CA TYR A 157 10.43 -7.85 0.46
C TYR A 157 9.44 -6.74 0.80
N SER A 158 8.28 -6.75 0.15
CA SER A 158 7.13 -5.93 0.50
C SER A 158 6.36 -6.47 1.72
N ALA A 159 5.52 -5.63 2.32
CA ALA A 159 4.59 -6.06 3.37
C ALA A 159 3.64 -7.18 2.90
N ASN A 160 3.29 -7.19 1.60
CA ASN A 160 2.44 -8.23 1.02
C ASN A 160 3.15 -9.58 0.97
N GLU A 161 4.41 -9.62 0.54
CA GLU A 161 5.20 -10.85 0.47
C GLU A 161 5.47 -11.42 1.86
N ILE A 162 5.85 -10.58 2.82
CA ILE A 162 6.05 -11.00 4.21
C ILE A 162 4.77 -11.62 4.80
N SER A 163 3.61 -11.08 4.46
CA SER A 163 2.33 -11.61 4.96
C SER A 163 1.92 -12.96 4.34
N LYS A 164 2.60 -13.40 3.29
CA LYS A 164 2.40 -14.72 2.68
C LYS A 164 3.25 -15.80 3.33
N LEU A 165 4.24 -15.43 4.15
CA LEU A 165 5.04 -16.39 4.89
C LEU A 165 4.14 -17.33 5.70
N THR A 166 4.47 -18.61 5.62
CA THR A 166 3.89 -19.70 6.40
C THR A 166 4.34 -19.61 7.85
N ASN A 167 3.68 -20.35 8.74
CA ASN A 167 4.09 -20.36 10.15
C ASN A 167 5.48 -21.01 10.30
N GLU A 168 5.77 -22.03 9.49
CA GLU A 168 7.03 -22.76 9.43
C GLU A 168 8.17 -21.82 9.01
N GLU A 169 7.97 -21.02 7.96
CA GLU A 169 8.95 -20.00 7.53
C GLU A 169 9.16 -18.93 8.59
N ILE A 170 8.09 -18.44 9.23
CA ILE A 170 8.19 -17.47 10.33
C ILE A 170 9.00 -18.06 11.50
N LEU A 171 8.78 -19.33 11.83
CA LEU A 171 9.53 -20.01 12.90
C LEU A 171 11.00 -20.17 12.53
N ALA A 172 11.32 -20.59 11.29
CA ALA A 172 12.69 -20.71 10.82
C ALA A 172 13.43 -19.37 10.86
N ILE A 173 12.78 -18.28 10.43
CA ILE A 173 13.32 -16.92 10.53
C ILE A 173 13.56 -16.56 12.00
N THR A 174 12.56 -16.79 12.87
CA THR A 174 12.68 -16.47 14.30
C THR A 174 13.84 -17.22 14.95
N ASP A 175 13.96 -18.52 14.69
CA ASP A 175 15.02 -19.37 15.24
C ASP A 175 16.42 -18.90 14.81
N HIS A 176 16.57 -18.51 13.53
CA HIS A 176 17.81 -17.93 13.03
C HIS A 176 18.24 -16.68 13.83
N PHE A 177 17.30 -15.77 14.13
CA PHE A 177 17.59 -14.55 14.88
C PHE A 177 17.81 -14.78 16.38
N LEU A 178 17.16 -15.79 16.97
CA LEU A 178 17.36 -16.14 18.39
C LEU A 178 18.69 -16.86 18.64
N ASN A 179 19.11 -17.72 17.72
CA ASN A 179 20.33 -18.54 17.85
C ASN A 179 21.61 -17.82 17.38
N LYS A 180 21.48 -16.69 16.68
CA LYS A 180 22.61 -15.83 16.26
C LYS A 180 22.33 -14.36 16.62
N PRO A 181 22.45 -13.98 17.91
CA PRO A 181 22.03 -12.65 18.36
C PRO A 181 22.89 -11.50 17.80
N ASN A 182 24.09 -11.77 17.27
CA ASN A 182 24.94 -10.78 16.64
C ASN A 182 25.79 -11.40 15.53
N THR A 183 25.33 -11.28 14.29
CA THR A 183 26.26 -11.04 13.18
C THR A 183 26.00 -9.62 12.75
N ASP A 184 27.01 -8.76 12.91
CA ASP A 184 27.03 -7.43 12.32
C ASP A 184 26.62 -7.61 10.85
N PHE A 185 25.48 -7.03 10.46
CA PHE A 185 25.04 -7.05 9.07
C PHE A 185 25.96 -6.08 8.34
N THR A 186 27.20 -6.48 8.10
CA THR A 186 28.10 -5.76 7.20
C THR A 186 27.52 -5.91 5.82
N ASP A 187 27.05 -4.79 5.27
CA ASP A 187 26.66 -4.65 3.87
C ASP A 187 27.81 -5.12 2.99
N ASN A 188 27.72 -6.37 2.52
CA ASN A 188 28.48 -6.82 1.38
C ASN A 188 27.52 -6.86 0.20
N LEU A 189 27.77 -5.91 -0.70
CA LEU A 189 27.17 -5.61 -2.01
C LEU A 189 26.00 -4.62 -1.99
#